data_AF-A0A938ECL9-F1
#
_entry.id   AF-A0A938ECL9-F1
#
_cell.length_a   1.000
_cell.length_b   1.000
_cell.length_c   1.000
_cell.angle_alpha   90.00
_cell.angle_beta   90.00
_cell.angle_gamma   90.00
#
_symmetry.space_group_name_H-M   'P 1'
#
loop_
_entity.id
_entity.type
_entity.pdbx_description
1 polymer ?
#
loop_
_entity_poly.entity_id
_entity_poly.type
_entity_poly.pdbx_seq_one_letter_code
_entity_poly.pdbx_strand_id
1 'polypeptide(L)'
;MTEIKNAHLTTLKGAYDTELMEATLRIRRWDPDTQRARFDTFTVTVPVTASVLDALDAIKDTHDGTLAYRKSCRMAVCGSCGMRIDGGAALACKTPMKKFVDAGHTITVSPMGNLPVIKDLVVDMAPFWEKIRAVKPYLDTKDEEVPDTEWRVAPEHGDMIHKESLCILCGCCVSECNSMESDPDFLGPAALAKAYRFVGDTRDTDTRERLRDLNGAHGIWDCTRCYFCNQRCPKGVDPRDAIAKLGAESFKEGFVRDEGARHAKVFVDSTFKGGYLRETELVPKTIGPVNAVKDIPFALQLARAGKVPNPLSPHKAKDNDEVKRLWKLLEKEAKGAERPRAQHPDAVREG
;
A
#
# COMPACT_ATOMS: atom_id res chain seq x y z
N MET A 1 27.80 22.95 -27.05
CA MET A 1 27.62 22.25 -25.74
C MET A 1 28.38 22.92 -24.61
N THR A 2 29.66 23.29 -24.80
CA THR A 2 30.49 23.95 -23.76
C THR A 2 29.96 25.33 -23.36
N GLU A 3 29.48 26.13 -24.32
CA GLU A 3 28.90 27.45 -24.04
C GLU A 3 27.58 27.41 -23.25
N ILE A 4 26.73 26.41 -23.51
CA ILE A 4 25.45 26.22 -22.78
C ILE A 4 25.71 25.73 -21.35
N LYS A 5 26.67 24.80 -21.16
CA LYS A 5 27.11 24.37 -19.82
C LYS A 5 27.64 25.57 -19.02
N ASN A 6 28.44 26.42 -19.64
CA ASN A 6 28.99 27.60 -18.99
C ASN A 6 27.91 28.62 -18.63
N ALA A 7 26.98 28.94 -19.54
CA ALA A 7 25.89 29.88 -19.27
C ALA A 7 25.00 29.44 -18.09
N HIS A 8 24.59 28.16 -18.04
CA HIS A 8 23.77 27.62 -16.96
C HIS A 8 24.51 27.63 -15.61
N LEU A 9 25.80 27.30 -15.60
CA LEU A 9 26.64 27.35 -14.39
C LEU A 9 26.86 28.78 -13.89
N THR A 10 27.01 29.75 -14.78
CA THR A 10 27.15 31.17 -14.43
C THR A 10 25.84 31.73 -13.84
N THR A 11 24.68 31.35 -14.37
CA THR A 11 23.37 31.74 -13.80
C THR A 11 23.15 31.15 -12.42
N LEU A 12 23.52 29.88 -12.20
CA LEU A 12 23.41 29.24 -10.89
C LEU A 12 24.32 29.89 -9.84
N LYS A 13 25.56 30.22 -10.19
CA LYS A 13 26.52 30.89 -9.28
C LYS A 13 26.16 32.36 -8.99
N GLY A 14 25.50 33.05 -9.92
CA GLY A 14 25.18 34.47 -9.79
C GLY A 14 23.95 34.77 -8.91
N ALA A 15 23.01 33.82 -8.79
CA ALA A 15 21.75 34.04 -8.07
C ALA A 15 21.82 33.60 -6.59
N TYR A 16 22.64 32.61 -6.27
CA TYR A 16 22.84 32.11 -4.92
C TYR A 16 24.30 31.62 -4.81
N ASP A 17 24.98 31.95 -3.71
CA ASP A 17 26.32 31.43 -3.38
C ASP A 17 26.21 29.95 -2.96
N THR A 18 25.72 29.11 -3.88
CA THR A 18 25.43 27.71 -3.65
C THR A 18 26.59 26.86 -4.11
N GLU A 19 27.19 26.15 -3.16
CA GLU A 19 28.13 25.06 -3.41
C GLU A 19 27.52 24.08 -4.44
N LEU A 20 28.34 23.64 -5.38
CA LEU A 20 27.96 22.72 -6.45
C LEU A 20 28.60 21.36 -6.24
N MET A 21 27.93 20.31 -6.71
CA MET A 21 28.44 18.94 -6.71
C MET A 21 28.18 18.27 -8.05
N GLU A 22 29.02 17.30 -8.41
CA GLU A 22 28.76 16.41 -9.54
C GLU A 22 27.93 15.21 -9.08
N ALA A 23 26.81 15.01 -9.75
CA ALA A 23 25.88 13.92 -9.47
C ALA A 23 25.79 13.00 -10.69
N THR A 24 25.92 11.69 -10.47
CA THR A 24 25.81 10.68 -11.53
C THR A 24 24.54 9.84 -11.34
N LEU A 25 23.74 9.75 -12.42
CA LEU A 25 22.48 9.02 -12.46
C LEU A 25 22.51 8.01 -13.61
N ARG A 26 22.16 6.76 -13.30
CA ARG A 26 21.89 5.71 -14.29
C ARG A 26 20.38 5.60 -14.48
N ILE A 27 19.88 6.00 -15.65
CA ILE A 27 18.44 6.10 -15.92
C ILE A 27 18.01 4.96 -16.83
N ARG A 28 16.98 4.20 -16.42
CA ARG A 28 16.32 3.22 -17.28
C ARG A 28 15.45 3.95 -18.30
N ARG A 29 15.87 3.90 -19.56
CA ARG A 29 15.15 4.46 -20.71
C ARG A 29 14.22 3.43 -21.32
N TRP A 30 13.13 3.89 -21.88
CA TRP A 30 12.16 3.07 -22.60
C TRP A 30 11.68 3.80 -23.85
N ASP A 31 11.90 3.16 -24.99
CA ASP A 31 11.47 3.65 -26.28
C ASP A 31 10.18 2.92 -26.70
N PRO A 32 9.02 3.62 -26.80
CA PRO A 32 7.76 2.99 -27.17
C PRO A 32 7.75 2.46 -28.61
N ASP A 33 8.53 3.05 -29.52
CA ASP A 33 8.51 2.67 -30.93
C ASP A 33 9.26 1.35 -31.15
N THR A 34 10.38 1.17 -30.45
CA THR A 34 11.20 -0.05 -30.54
C THR A 34 10.89 -1.08 -29.45
N GLN A 35 10.09 -0.71 -28.44
CA GLN A 35 9.78 -1.52 -27.26
C GLN A 35 11.02 -2.10 -26.56
N ARG A 36 12.09 -1.31 -26.50
CA ARG A 36 13.37 -1.72 -25.90
C ARG A 36 13.73 -0.83 -24.72
N ALA A 37 14.14 -1.50 -23.64
CA ALA A 37 14.74 -0.84 -22.49
C ALA A 37 16.26 -0.76 -22.65
N ARG A 38 16.84 0.36 -22.22
CA ARG A 38 18.29 0.51 -22.06
C ARG A 38 18.61 1.33 -20.81
N PHE A 39 19.87 1.35 -20.42
CA PHE A 39 20.34 2.23 -19.35
C PHE A 39 21.30 3.26 -19.92
N ASP A 40 20.99 4.53 -19.69
CA ASP A 40 21.84 5.65 -20.05
C ASP A 40 22.38 6.26 -18.74
N THR A 41 23.68 6.56 -18.70
CA THR A 41 24.32 7.17 -17.52
C THR A 41 24.66 8.62 -17.83
N PHE A 42 24.29 9.52 -16.92
CA PHE A 42 24.54 10.95 -17.04
C PHE A 42 25.24 11.47 -15.79
N THR A 43 26.23 12.33 -15.99
CA THR A 43 26.88 13.11 -14.93
C THR A 43 26.53 14.57 -15.11
N VAL A 44 26.00 15.21 -14.08
CA VAL A 44 25.51 16.59 -14.12
C VAL A 44 25.97 17.36 -12.88
N THR A 45 26.32 18.63 -13.07
CA THR A 45 26.66 19.53 -11.96
C THR A 45 25.39 20.21 -11.44
N VAL A 46 25.10 20.05 -10.16
CA VAL A 46 23.90 20.58 -9.50
C VAL A 46 24.24 21.21 -8.15
N PRO A 47 23.41 22.12 -7.61
CA PRO A 47 23.59 22.62 -6.24
C PRO A 47 23.59 21.49 -5.22
N VAL A 48 24.33 21.62 -4.11
CA VAL A 48 24.36 20.60 -3.03
C VAL A 48 22.99 20.34 -2.38
N THR A 49 22.06 21.27 -2.52
CA THR A 49 20.66 21.14 -2.05
C THR A 49 19.76 20.41 -3.04
N ALA A 50 20.26 20.04 -4.22
CA ALA A 50 19.48 19.43 -5.29
C ALA A 50 18.85 18.09 -4.88
N SER A 51 17.61 17.91 -5.30
CA SER A 51 16.90 16.64 -5.28
C SER A 51 17.19 15.82 -6.55
N VAL A 52 16.78 14.55 -6.56
CA VAL A 52 16.80 13.70 -7.76
C VAL A 52 16.00 14.36 -8.90
N LEU A 53 14.90 15.06 -8.58
CA LEU A 53 14.13 15.78 -9.59
C LEU A 53 14.95 16.91 -10.24
N ASP A 54 15.71 17.66 -9.46
CA ASP A 54 16.52 18.76 -9.98
C ASP A 54 17.65 18.24 -10.88
N ALA A 55 18.23 17.07 -10.54
CA ALA A 55 19.19 16.41 -11.40
C ALA A 55 18.57 15.89 -12.72
N LEU A 56 17.36 15.33 -12.67
CA LEU A 56 16.62 14.94 -13.89
C LEU A 56 16.30 16.14 -14.78
N ASP A 57 15.90 17.27 -14.18
CA ASP A 57 15.68 18.55 -14.86
C ASP A 57 16.96 19.02 -15.56
N ALA A 58 18.07 19.06 -14.83
CA ALA A 58 19.36 19.47 -15.39
C ALA A 58 19.83 18.54 -16.52
N ILE A 59 19.63 17.21 -16.41
CA ILE A 59 19.93 16.26 -17.50
C ILE A 59 19.07 16.56 -18.72
N LYS A 60 17.76 16.74 -18.55
CA LYS A 60 16.85 17.01 -19.66
C LYS A 60 17.20 18.32 -20.38
N ASP A 61 17.54 19.36 -19.62
CA ASP A 61 17.80 20.69 -20.15
C ASP A 61 19.17 20.81 -20.84
N THR A 62 20.17 20.04 -20.41
CA THR A 62 21.56 20.23 -20.84
C THR A 62 22.21 19.05 -21.56
N HIS A 63 21.66 17.83 -21.43
CA HIS A 63 22.22 16.61 -22.02
C HIS A 63 21.27 15.93 -23.00
N ASP A 64 20.01 15.67 -22.61
CA ASP A 64 19.06 14.93 -23.44
C ASP A 64 17.60 15.40 -23.25
N GLY A 65 17.15 16.24 -24.18
CA GLY A 65 15.78 16.74 -24.21
C GLY A 65 14.70 15.67 -24.44
N THR A 66 15.07 14.45 -24.87
CA THR A 66 14.12 13.35 -25.11
C THR A 66 13.68 12.63 -23.83
N LEU A 67 14.41 12.83 -22.72
CA LEU A 67 14.12 12.21 -21.42
C LEU A 67 12.70 12.58 -20.94
N ALA A 68 11.88 11.56 -20.66
CA ALA A 68 10.50 11.74 -20.21
C ALA A 68 10.27 11.26 -18.76
N TYR A 69 9.65 12.13 -17.96
CA TYR A 69 9.22 11.86 -16.58
C TYR A 69 8.13 12.86 -16.18
N ARG A 70 7.35 12.52 -15.15
CA ARG A 70 6.29 13.42 -14.62
C ARG A 70 6.81 14.23 -13.43
N LYS A 71 6.47 15.52 -13.41
CA LYS A 71 6.77 16.46 -12.31
C LYS A 71 5.72 17.56 -12.24
N SER A 72 5.61 18.23 -11.09
CA SER A 72 4.79 19.44 -10.94
C SER A 72 5.21 20.25 -9.69
N CYS A 73 4.68 19.93 -8.50
CA CYS A 73 4.72 20.83 -7.33
C CYS A 73 6.09 21.13 -6.71
N ARG A 74 7.12 20.31 -6.97
CA ARG A 74 8.46 20.37 -6.32
C ARG A 74 8.50 20.32 -4.77
N MET A 75 7.38 20.10 -4.10
CA MET A 75 7.27 20.12 -2.62
C MET A 75 6.57 18.87 -2.04
N ALA A 76 6.65 17.73 -2.74
CA ALA A 76 6.17 16.43 -2.27
C ALA A 76 4.67 16.36 -1.88
N VAL A 77 3.81 17.13 -2.58
CA VAL A 77 2.35 17.15 -2.31
C VAL A 77 1.49 16.64 -3.47
N CYS A 78 1.88 16.84 -4.73
CA CYS A 78 1.06 16.42 -5.89
C CYS A 78 1.18 14.93 -6.25
N GLY A 79 2.22 14.23 -5.75
CA GLY A 79 2.46 12.82 -6.05
C GLY A 79 3.00 12.48 -7.44
N SER A 80 3.10 13.44 -8.38
CA SER A 80 3.40 13.14 -9.80
C SER A 80 4.80 12.60 -10.09
N CYS A 81 5.78 12.87 -9.23
CA CYS A 81 7.19 12.46 -9.43
C CYS A 81 7.56 11.14 -8.74
N GLY A 82 6.57 10.26 -8.55
CA GLY A 82 6.78 8.89 -8.06
C GLY A 82 7.55 8.07 -9.10
N MET A 83 8.67 7.48 -8.69
CA MET A 83 9.52 6.61 -9.50
C MET A 83 10.37 5.72 -8.58
N ARG A 84 11.03 4.70 -9.14
CA ARG A 84 11.96 3.85 -8.37
C ARG A 84 13.36 4.46 -8.38
N ILE A 85 13.90 4.70 -7.19
CA ILE A 85 15.24 5.23 -6.96
C ILE A 85 15.98 4.18 -6.14
N ASP A 86 17.04 3.59 -6.71
CA ASP A 86 17.77 2.44 -6.16
C ASP A 86 16.86 1.28 -5.75
N GLY A 87 15.99 0.88 -6.68
CA GLY A 87 15.13 -0.29 -6.53
C GLY A 87 13.90 -0.11 -5.64
N GLY A 88 13.68 1.07 -5.05
CA GLY A 88 12.48 1.36 -4.26
C GLY A 88 11.75 2.63 -4.70
N ALA A 89 10.42 2.58 -4.70
CA ALA A 89 9.61 3.76 -5.01
C ALA A 89 9.83 4.90 -4.00
N ALA A 90 10.03 6.11 -4.53
CA ALA A 90 10.16 7.35 -3.79
C ALA A 90 9.72 8.54 -4.65
N LEU A 91 9.54 9.70 -4.01
CA LEU A 91 9.30 10.95 -4.74
C LEU A 91 10.64 11.59 -5.11
N ALA A 92 10.87 11.82 -6.40
CA ALA A 92 12.13 12.42 -6.86
C ALA A 92 12.40 13.79 -6.23
N CYS A 93 11.37 14.65 -6.10
CA CYS A 93 11.52 15.98 -5.48
C CYS A 93 11.81 15.95 -3.98
N LYS A 94 11.56 14.82 -3.29
CA LYS A 94 11.80 14.66 -1.86
C LYS A 94 13.10 13.89 -1.58
N THR A 95 13.81 13.48 -2.61
CA THR A 95 14.99 12.62 -2.47
C THR A 95 16.25 13.46 -2.71
N PRO A 96 17.02 13.81 -1.66
CA PRO A 96 18.23 14.62 -1.82
C PRO A 96 19.31 13.87 -2.59
N MET A 97 19.98 14.53 -3.53
CA MET A 97 21.11 13.93 -4.25
C MET A 97 22.37 13.82 -3.37
N LYS A 98 22.58 14.79 -2.47
CA LYS A 98 23.82 14.91 -1.69
C LYS A 98 24.20 13.63 -0.97
N LYS A 99 23.23 12.95 -0.35
CA LYS A 99 23.45 11.69 0.39
C LYS A 99 24.07 10.58 -0.47
N PHE A 100 23.81 10.58 -1.77
CA PHE A 100 24.33 9.58 -2.70
C PHE A 100 25.71 9.99 -3.21
N VAL A 101 25.90 11.27 -3.51
CA VAL A 101 27.19 11.83 -3.92
C VAL A 101 28.23 11.66 -2.82
N ASP A 102 27.90 12.01 -1.57
CA ASP A 102 28.78 11.84 -0.41
C ASP A 102 29.19 10.36 -0.21
N ALA A 103 28.34 9.42 -0.62
CA ALA A 103 28.60 7.99 -0.57
C ALA A 103 29.36 7.44 -1.80
N GLY A 104 29.69 8.29 -2.78
CA GLY A 104 30.28 7.86 -4.05
C GLY A 104 29.36 6.96 -4.88
N HIS A 105 28.04 7.01 -4.64
CA HIS A 105 27.08 6.07 -5.20
C HIS A 105 26.36 6.65 -6.42
N THR A 106 26.38 5.90 -7.52
CA THR A 106 25.58 6.23 -8.71
C THR A 106 24.18 5.66 -8.55
N ILE A 107 23.19 6.54 -8.43
CA ILE A 107 21.80 6.09 -8.27
C ILE A 107 21.25 5.52 -9.57
N THR A 108 20.45 4.47 -9.44
CA THR A 108 19.65 3.94 -10.55
C THR A 108 18.22 4.44 -10.45
N VAL A 109 17.74 5.14 -11.48
CA VAL A 109 16.37 5.65 -11.58
C VAL A 109 15.59 4.84 -12.63
N SER A 110 14.41 4.35 -12.26
CA SER A 110 13.56 3.52 -13.13
C SER A 110 12.07 3.82 -12.92
N PRO A 111 11.20 3.51 -13.90
CA PRO A 111 9.75 3.69 -13.75
C PRO A 111 9.20 2.90 -12.55
N MET A 112 8.02 3.32 -12.07
CA MET A 112 7.29 2.59 -11.03
C MET A 112 6.97 1.15 -11.48
N GLY A 113 6.96 0.22 -10.50
CA GLY A 113 6.51 -1.15 -10.70
C GLY A 113 4.98 -1.27 -10.78
N ASN A 114 4.49 -2.46 -11.13
CA ASN A 114 3.05 -2.80 -11.21
C ASN A 114 2.21 -1.91 -12.15
N LEU A 115 2.85 -1.08 -12.97
CA LEU A 115 2.21 -0.19 -13.92
C LEU A 115 2.94 -0.27 -15.27
N PRO A 116 2.21 -0.32 -16.41
CA PRO A 116 2.83 -0.36 -17.73
C PRO A 116 3.71 0.86 -17.99
N VAL A 117 4.87 0.68 -18.61
CA VAL A 117 5.77 1.80 -18.96
C VAL A 117 5.35 2.38 -20.32
N ILE A 118 5.15 3.70 -20.39
CA ILE A 118 4.81 4.42 -21.62
C ILE A 118 6.10 4.90 -22.31
N LYS A 119 6.94 5.65 -21.59
CA LYS A 119 8.21 6.19 -22.10
C LYS A 119 9.12 6.53 -20.94
N ASP A 120 10.37 6.10 -20.99
CA ASP A 120 11.37 6.33 -19.95
C ASP A 120 10.85 6.04 -18.52
N LEU A 121 10.63 7.09 -17.72
CA LEU A 121 10.16 7.00 -16.33
C LEU A 121 8.64 7.22 -16.21
N VAL A 122 7.94 7.44 -17.32
CA VAL A 122 6.49 7.64 -17.37
C VAL A 122 5.78 6.30 -17.46
N VAL A 123 4.90 6.03 -16.51
CA VAL A 123 4.02 4.85 -16.50
C VAL A 123 2.58 5.22 -16.82
N ASP A 124 1.79 4.26 -17.26
CA ASP A 124 0.35 4.38 -17.36
C ASP A 124 -0.28 4.29 -15.97
N MET A 125 -1.07 5.30 -15.62
CA MET A 125 -1.76 5.38 -14.32
C MET A 125 -3.23 4.95 -14.44
N ALA A 126 -3.74 4.61 -15.63
CA ALA A 126 -5.14 4.21 -15.80
C ALA A 126 -5.54 3.04 -14.86
N PRO A 127 -4.76 1.94 -14.74
CA PRO A 127 -5.09 0.84 -13.83
C PRO A 127 -5.14 1.27 -12.35
N PHE A 128 -4.28 2.22 -11.96
CA PHE A 128 -4.31 2.80 -10.62
C PHE A 128 -5.63 3.55 -10.37
N TRP A 129 -6.04 4.40 -11.32
CA TRP A 129 -7.26 5.20 -11.17
C TRP A 129 -8.54 4.38 -11.22
N GLU A 130 -8.56 3.30 -12.02
CA GLU A 130 -9.67 2.35 -12.06
C GLU A 130 -9.90 1.73 -10.68
N LYS A 131 -8.85 1.27 -10.01
CA LYS A 131 -8.93 0.72 -8.65
C LYS A 131 -9.34 1.74 -7.59
N ILE A 132 -8.85 2.98 -7.71
CA ILE A 132 -9.31 4.08 -6.84
C ILE A 132 -10.82 4.34 -7.03
N ARG A 133 -11.33 4.31 -8.27
CA ARG A 133 -12.76 4.51 -8.54
C ARG A 133 -13.61 3.33 -8.07
N ALA A 134 -13.09 2.11 -8.19
CA ALA A 134 -13.80 0.88 -7.79
C ALA A 134 -14.21 0.88 -6.31
N VAL A 135 -13.48 1.59 -5.43
CA VAL A 135 -13.79 1.67 -4.00
C VAL A 135 -14.76 2.82 -3.64
N LYS A 136 -15.43 3.44 -4.63
CA LYS A 136 -16.38 4.56 -4.47
C LYS A 136 -15.84 5.65 -3.52
N PRO A 137 -14.75 6.38 -3.89
CA PRO A 137 -13.96 7.17 -2.95
C PRO A 137 -14.58 8.55 -2.63
N TYR A 138 -15.85 8.58 -2.28
CA TYR A 138 -16.66 9.74 -1.89
C TYR A 138 -17.51 9.38 -0.67
N LEU A 139 -17.99 10.39 0.05
CA LEU A 139 -18.87 10.19 1.20
C LEU A 139 -20.26 9.78 0.69
N ASP A 140 -20.81 8.68 1.21
CA ASP A 140 -22.13 8.16 0.84
C ASP A 140 -23.04 8.13 2.07
N THR A 141 -23.93 9.10 2.13
CA THR A 141 -24.89 9.32 3.23
C THR A 141 -26.28 9.39 2.63
N LYS A 142 -27.27 8.76 3.28
CA LYS A 142 -28.68 8.93 2.90
C LYS A 142 -29.07 10.41 2.92
N ASP A 143 -29.83 10.84 1.91
CA ASP A 143 -30.19 12.25 1.70
C ASP A 143 -30.90 12.85 2.92
N GLU A 144 -31.74 12.07 3.63
CA GLU A 144 -32.47 12.53 4.81
C GLU A 144 -31.57 12.80 6.04
N GLU A 145 -30.32 12.34 6.02
CA GLU A 145 -29.36 12.51 7.12
C GLU A 145 -28.40 13.68 6.88
N VAL A 146 -28.45 14.34 5.71
CA VAL A 146 -27.57 15.47 5.38
C VAL A 146 -28.07 16.74 6.08
N PRO A 147 -27.32 17.32 7.04
CA PRO A 147 -27.73 18.53 7.73
C PRO A 147 -27.60 19.78 6.83
N ASP A 148 -28.38 20.82 7.16
CA ASP A 148 -28.30 22.14 6.51
C ASP A 148 -26.96 22.88 6.79
N THR A 149 -26.20 22.43 7.79
CA THR A 149 -24.89 22.99 8.22
C THR A 149 -23.81 21.92 8.17
N GLU A 150 -22.58 22.23 8.62
CA GLU A 150 -21.53 21.20 8.72
C GLU A 150 -21.89 20.05 9.70
N TRP A 151 -21.40 18.85 9.37
CA TRP A 151 -21.44 17.70 10.26
C TRP A 151 -20.60 17.93 11.51
N ARG A 152 -21.17 17.65 12.68
CA ARG A 152 -20.41 17.62 13.93
C ARG A 152 -19.70 16.28 14.07
N VAL A 153 -18.37 16.29 14.02
CA VAL A 153 -17.53 15.10 14.17
C VAL A 153 -16.63 15.29 15.39
N ALA A 154 -16.65 14.33 16.30
CA ALA A 154 -15.77 14.33 17.47
C ALA A 154 -14.30 14.16 17.02
N PRO A 155 -13.32 14.84 17.65
CA PRO A 155 -11.92 14.76 17.26
C PRO A 155 -11.39 13.33 17.14
N GLU A 156 -11.81 12.44 18.05
CA GLU A 156 -11.40 11.04 18.09
C GLU A 156 -11.80 10.29 16.82
N HIS A 157 -12.94 10.66 16.20
CA HIS A 157 -13.38 10.08 14.94
C HIS A 157 -12.58 10.60 13.75
N GLY A 158 -12.20 11.89 13.77
CA GLY A 158 -11.28 12.45 12.77
C GLY A 158 -9.91 11.79 12.80
N ASP A 159 -9.38 11.53 13.99
CA ASP A 159 -8.09 10.88 14.20
C ASP A 159 -8.04 9.44 13.65
N MET A 160 -9.16 8.72 13.67
CA MET A 160 -9.23 7.35 13.15
C MET A 160 -8.89 7.24 11.66
N ILE A 161 -9.24 8.27 10.88
CA ILE A 161 -9.08 8.31 9.41
C ILE A 161 -8.04 9.34 8.96
N HIS A 162 -7.42 10.06 9.90
CA HIS A 162 -6.51 11.17 9.58
C HIS A 162 -5.36 10.71 8.70
N LYS A 163 -4.67 9.62 9.06
CA LYS A 163 -3.55 9.07 8.27
C LYS A 163 -3.98 8.75 6.84
N GLU A 164 -5.12 8.08 6.67
CA GLU A 164 -5.64 7.67 5.38
C GLU A 164 -6.07 8.88 4.52
N SER A 165 -6.49 9.97 5.16
CA SER A 165 -6.78 11.25 4.50
C SER A 165 -5.55 11.96 3.92
N LEU A 166 -4.34 11.67 4.41
CA LEU A 166 -3.08 12.29 3.95
C LEU A 166 -2.55 11.72 2.62
N CYS A 167 -3.22 10.71 2.05
CA CYS A 167 -2.81 10.08 0.80
C CYS A 167 -2.86 11.07 -0.38
N ILE A 168 -1.70 11.28 -1.01
CA ILE A 168 -1.54 12.15 -2.18
C ILE A 168 -1.64 11.41 -3.53
N LEU A 169 -2.09 10.14 -3.52
CA LEU A 169 -2.31 9.32 -4.71
C LEU A 169 -1.08 9.20 -5.64
N CYS A 170 0.13 9.14 -5.05
CA CYS A 170 1.40 9.08 -5.79
C CYS A 170 1.75 7.72 -6.41
N GLY A 171 1.06 6.64 -6.02
CA GLY A 171 1.35 5.29 -6.52
C GLY A 171 2.57 4.58 -5.94
N CYS A 172 3.40 5.21 -5.08
CA CYS A 172 4.60 4.57 -4.53
C CYS A 172 4.31 3.26 -3.77
N CYS A 173 3.18 3.19 -3.06
CA CYS A 173 2.76 1.96 -2.38
C CYS A 173 2.33 0.85 -3.34
N VAL A 174 1.75 1.22 -4.50
CA VAL A 174 1.36 0.29 -5.56
C VAL A 174 2.59 -0.24 -6.29
N SER A 175 3.58 0.61 -6.55
CA SER A 175 4.86 0.24 -7.21
C SER A 175 5.57 -0.94 -6.57
N GLU A 176 5.45 -1.08 -5.25
CA GLU A 176 6.23 -2.02 -4.44
C GLU A 176 5.35 -3.10 -3.78
N CYS A 177 4.13 -3.30 -4.26
CA CYS A 177 3.21 -4.29 -3.71
C CYS A 177 3.42 -5.66 -4.36
N ASN A 178 3.97 -6.62 -3.61
CA ASN A 178 4.17 -7.99 -4.12
C ASN A 178 2.86 -8.72 -4.45
N SER A 179 1.77 -8.44 -3.72
CA SER A 179 0.46 -9.02 -4.07
C SER A 179 0.02 -8.59 -5.47
N MET A 180 0.26 -7.34 -5.85
CA MET A 180 -0.10 -6.83 -7.18
C MET A 180 0.82 -7.35 -8.29
N GLU A 181 2.04 -7.77 -7.95
CA GLU A 181 2.95 -8.42 -8.90
C GLU A 181 2.46 -9.84 -9.24
N SER A 182 1.91 -10.54 -8.26
CA SER A 182 1.34 -11.89 -8.44
C SER A 182 -0.09 -11.87 -9.00
N ASP A 183 -0.88 -10.88 -8.61
CA ASP A 183 -2.28 -10.72 -8.99
C ASP A 183 -2.52 -9.27 -9.42
N PRO A 184 -2.46 -8.98 -10.73
CA PRO A 184 -2.74 -7.66 -11.28
C PRO A 184 -4.16 -7.16 -11.01
N ASP A 185 -5.11 -8.01 -10.64
CA ASP A 185 -6.50 -7.62 -10.38
C ASP A 185 -6.71 -7.16 -8.93
N PHE A 186 -5.86 -7.56 -7.98
CA PHE A 186 -5.89 -7.11 -6.58
C PHE A 186 -6.02 -5.58 -6.48
N LEU A 187 -7.04 -5.09 -5.76
CA LEU A 187 -7.36 -3.67 -5.60
C LEU A 187 -6.17 -2.82 -5.17
N GLY A 188 -5.28 -3.40 -4.37
CA GLY A 188 -4.00 -2.78 -4.05
C GLY A 188 -4.05 -1.81 -2.86
N PRO A 189 -2.86 -1.44 -2.34
CA PRO A 189 -2.74 -0.71 -1.09
C PRO A 189 -3.35 0.70 -1.13
N ALA A 190 -3.20 1.43 -2.25
CA ALA A 190 -3.71 2.79 -2.35
C ALA A 190 -5.25 2.84 -2.32
N ALA A 191 -5.91 1.96 -3.08
CA ALA A 191 -7.37 1.88 -3.14
C ALA A 191 -7.95 1.41 -1.82
N LEU A 192 -7.38 0.38 -1.20
CA LEU A 192 -7.86 -0.11 0.09
C LEU A 192 -7.64 0.88 1.24
N ALA A 193 -6.52 1.61 1.26
CA ALA A 193 -6.34 2.70 2.22
C ALA A 193 -7.37 3.83 2.01
N LYS A 194 -7.67 4.16 0.74
CA LYS A 194 -8.71 5.13 0.40
C LYS A 194 -10.10 4.63 0.77
N ALA A 195 -10.37 3.33 0.66
CA ALA A 195 -11.62 2.72 1.09
C ALA A 195 -11.79 2.79 2.61
N TYR A 196 -10.74 2.47 3.38
CA TYR A 196 -10.78 2.60 4.84
C TYR A 196 -11.07 4.03 5.29
N ARG A 197 -10.56 5.04 4.57
CA ARG A 197 -10.86 6.43 4.88
C ARG A 197 -12.37 6.70 4.95
N PHE A 198 -13.19 6.04 4.12
CA PHE A 198 -14.64 6.22 4.11
C PHE A 198 -15.34 5.24 5.05
N VAL A 199 -14.92 3.98 5.08
CA VAL A 199 -15.44 2.97 6.03
C VAL A 199 -15.24 3.40 7.50
N GLY A 200 -14.14 4.09 7.81
CA GLY A 200 -13.87 4.61 9.15
C GLY A 200 -14.46 6.00 9.43
N ASP A 201 -15.09 6.65 8.44
CA ASP A 201 -15.68 7.99 8.57
C ASP A 201 -17.09 7.86 9.15
N THR A 202 -17.35 8.44 10.33
CA THR A 202 -18.65 8.28 11.01
C THR A 202 -19.81 9.01 10.31
N ARG A 203 -19.53 9.75 9.24
CA ARG A 203 -20.55 10.38 8.40
C ARG A 203 -21.01 9.47 7.26
N ASP A 204 -20.25 8.41 6.94
CA ASP A 204 -20.57 7.50 5.85
C ASP A 204 -21.52 6.41 6.32
N THR A 205 -22.63 6.23 5.60
CA THR A 205 -23.69 5.26 5.95
C THR A 205 -23.59 3.96 5.15
N ASP A 206 -22.76 3.92 4.11
CA ASP A 206 -22.66 2.80 3.17
C ASP A 206 -21.60 1.74 3.58
N THR A 207 -21.19 1.76 4.85
CA THR A 207 -20.10 0.93 5.37
C THR A 207 -20.27 -0.56 5.03
N ARG A 208 -21.48 -1.11 5.19
CA ARG A 208 -21.72 -2.53 4.97
C ARG A 208 -21.68 -2.92 3.49
N GLU A 209 -22.16 -2.07 2.58
CA GLU A 209 -22.08 -2.34 1.13
C GLU A 209 -20.63 -2.27 0.66
N ARG A 210 -19.90 -1.21 1.04
CA ARG A 210 -18.45 -1.09 0.77
C ARG A 210 -17.70 -2.33 1.22
N LEU A 211 -17.92 -2.77 2.46
CA LEU A 211 -17.25 -3.95 2.99
C LEU A 211 -17.64 -5.24 2.26
N ARG A 212 -18.89 -5.37 1.78
CA ARG A 212 -19.30 -6.51 0.96
C ARG A 212 -18.44 -6.63 -0.29
N ASP A 213 -18.27 -5.53 -1.02
CA ASP A 213 -17.48 -5.50 -2.25
C ASP A 213 -16.00 -5.77 -1.95
N LEU A 214 -15.48 -5.20 -0.87
CA LEU A 214 -14.09 -5.35 -0.43
C LEU A 214 -13.74 -6.76 0.08
N ASN A 215 -14.74 -7.56 0.50
CA ASN A 215 -14.56 -8.97 0.89
C ASN A 215 -14.65 -9.94 -0.30
N GLY A 216 -14.94 -9.45 -1.50
CA GLY A 216 -14.94 -10.23 -2.73
C GLY A 216 -13.53 -10.67 -3.19
N ALA A 217 -13.48 -11.32 -4.35
CA ALA A 217 -12.22 -11.64 -5.02
C ALA A 217 -11.41 -10.37 -5.29
N HIS A 218 -10.07 -10.45 -5.22
CA HIS A 218 -9.18 -9.30 -5.46
C HIS A 218 -9.32 -8.18 -4.40
N GLY A 219 -9.99 -8.50 -3.28
CA GLY A 219 -10.32 -7.61 -2.18
C GLY A 219 -9.29 -7.59 -1.05
N ILE A 220 -9.72 -7.29 0.18
CA ILE A 220 -8.85 -7.08 1.35
C ILE A 220 -7.98 -8.31 1.72
N TRP A 221 -8.44 -9.50 1.38
CA TRP A 221 -7.82 -10.76 1.80
C TRP A 221 -6.63 -11.19 0.95
N ASP A 222 -6.45 -10.60 -0.23
CA ASP A 222 -5.31 -10.90 -1.12
C ASP A 222 -4.04 -10.14 -0.73
N CYS A 223 -4.13 -9.30 0.31
CA CYS A 223 -2.97 -8.67 0.93
C CYS A 223 -2.09 -9.71 1.65
N THR A 224 -0.89 -9.94 1.12
CA THR A 224 0.14 -10.82 1.71
C THR A 224 0.88 -10.20 2.89
N ARG A 225 0.56 -8.96 3.28
CA ARG A 225 1.15 -8.25 4.43
C ARG A 225 2.69 -8.14 4.34
N CYS A 226 3.23 -7.85 3.15
CA CYS A 226 4.66 -7.65 2.92
C CYS A 226 5.23 -6.30 3.44
N TYR A 227 4.38 -5.38 3.90
CA TYR A 227 4.74 -4.07 4.48
C TYR A 227 5.49 -3.05 3.60
N PHE A 228 5.90 -3.40 2.37
CA PHE A 228 6.57 -2.45 1.47
C PHE A 228 5.74 -1.20 1.17
N CYS A 229 4.41 -1.32 1.10
CA CYS A 229 3.52 -0.18 0.91
C CYS A 229 3.57 0.85 2.06
N ASN A 230 3.77 0.42 3.31
CA ASN A 230 3.98 1.32 4.44
C ASN A 230 5.36 1.97 4.34
N GLN A 231 6.40 1.15 4.14
CA GLN A 231 7.79 1.62 4.08
C GLN A 231 8.00 2.68 2.98
N ARG A 232 7.27 2.56 1.87
CA ARG A 232 7.45 3.39 0.67
C ARG A 232 6.48 4.56 0.60
N CYS A 233 5.56 4.67 1.56
CA CYS A 233 4.62 5.79 1.60
C CYS A 233 5.34 7.09 2.00
N PRO A 234 5.43 8.11 1.13
CA PRO A 234 6.16 9.33 1.44
C PRO A 234 5.47 10.22 2.50
N LYS A 235 4.22 9.88 2.85
CA LYS A 235 3.32 10.63 3.72
C LYS A 235 2.95 9.88 5.02
N GLY A 236 3.42 8.65 5.24
CA GLY A 236 3.12 7.90 6.46
C GLY A 236 1.64 7.51 6.62
N VAL A 237 0.97 7.20 5.51
CA VAL A 237 -0.45 6.78 5.48
C VAL A 237 -0.65 5.39 6.08
N ASP A 238 0.39 4.55 6.03
CA ASP A 238 0.39 3.14 6.44
C ASP A 238 -0.70 2.27 5.77
N PRO A 239 -0.70 2.13 4.43
CA PRO A 239 -1.77 1.43 3.71
C PRO A 239 -2.05 -0.01 4.15
N ARG A 240 -1.03 -0.78 4.56
CA ARG A 240 -1.23 -2.15 5.07
C ARG A 240 -2.06 -2.12 6.34
N ASP A 241 -1.85 -1.15 7.21
CA ASP A 241 -2.57 -1.07 8.47
C ASP A 241 -4.01 -0.62 8.23
N ALA A 242 -4.26 0.26 7.26
CA ALA A 242 -5.60 0.55 6.78
C ALA A 242 -6.32 -0.71 6.25
N ILE A 243 -5.64 -1.58 5.50
CA ILE A 243 -6.19 -2.89 5.07
C ILE A 243 -6.53 -3.77 6.28
N ALA A 244 -5.67 -3.79 7.31
CA ALA A 244 -5.96 -4.55 8.52
C ALA A 244 -7.18 -4.00 9.28
N LYS A 245 -7.35 -2.67 9.33
CA LYS A 245 -8.53 -2.03 9.90
C LYS A 245 -9.80 -2.39 9.11
N LEU A 246 -9.76 -2.41 7.78
CA LEU A 246 -10.88 -2.91 6.95
C LEU A 246 -11.25 -4.35 7.28
N GLY A 247 -10.27 -5.22 7.49
CA GLY A 247 -10.51 -6.58 7.97
C GLY A 247 -11.25 -6.58 9.31
N ALA A 248 -10.83 -5.75 10.27
CA ALA A 248 -11.49 -5.64 11.56
C ALA A 248 -12.93 -5.11 11.45
N GLU A 249 -13.19 -4.09 10.62
CA GLU A 249 -14.55 -3.60 10.35
C GLU A 249 -15.42 -4.66 9.66
N SER A 250 -14.84 -5.44 8.74
CA SER A 250 -15.54 -6.58 8.10
C SER A 250 -16.04 -7.59 9.13
N PHE A 251 -15.21 -7.94 10.12
CA PHE A 251 -15.62 -8.82 11.22
C PHE A 251 -16.75 -8.23 12.06
N LYS A 252 -16.70 -6.93 12.36
CA LYS A 252 -17.74 -6.23 13.15
C LYS A 252 -19.10 -6.21 12.42
N GLU A 253 -19.08 -6.04 11.10
CA GLU A 253 -20.27 -6.08 10.24
C GLU A 253 -20.76 -7.51 9.91
N GLY A 254 -20.08 -8.54 10.44
CA GLY A 254 -20.51 -9.93 10.33
C GLY A 254 -20.05 -10.65 9.05
N PHE A 255 -19.13 -10.06 8.28
CA PHE A 255 -18.46 -10.74 7.16
C PHE A 255 -17.40 -11.72 7.70
N VAL A 256 -17.85 -12.92 8.07
CA VAL A 256 -17.02 -13.94 8.75
C VAL A 256 -17.00 -15.29 8.04
N ARG A 257 -17.62 -15.38 6.85
CA ARG A 257 -17.87 -16.64 6.14
C ARG A 257 -17.08 -16.79 4.84
N ASP A 258 -16.49 -15.72 4.34
CA ASP A 258 -15.55 -15.80 3.22
C ASP A 258 -14.27 -16.54 3.64
N GLU A 259 -13.44 -16.93 2.66
CA GLU A 259 -12.23 -17.72 2.92
C GLU A 259 -11.21 -16.97 3.76
N GLY A 260 -11.01 -15.67 3.50
CA GLY A 260 -10.06 -14.85 4.25
C GLY A 260 -10.46 -14.70 5.72
N ALA A 261 -11.72 -14.38 5.99
CA ALA A 261 -12.24 -14.27 7.34
C ALA A 261 -12.27 -15.63 8.06
N ARG A 262 -12.62 -16.73 7.38
CA ARG A 262 -12.51 -18.09 7.95
C ARG A 262 -11.08 -18.42 8.31
N HIS A 263 -10.12 -18.14 7.42
CA HIS A 263 -8.70 -18.37 7.67
C HIS A 263 -8.22 -17.63 8.93
N ALA A 264 -8.52 -16.32 9.01
CA ALA A 264 -8.17 -15.50 10.15
C ALA A 264 -8.81 -16.01 11.46
N LYS A 265 -10.09 -16.39 11.42
CA LYS A 265 -10.79 -16.96 12.57
C LYS A 265 -10.17 -18.29 13.04
N VAL A 266 -9.83 -19.17 12.12
CA VAL A 266 -9.21 -20.48 12.45
C VAL A 266 -7.84 -20.28 13.07
N PHE A 267 -7.07 -19.32 12.55
CA PHE A 267 -5.76 -18.96 13.10
C PHE A 267 -5.88 -18.50 14.57
N VAL A 268 -6.78 -17.55 14.82
CA VAL A 268 -7.12 -17.01 16.14
C VAL A 268 -7.58 -18.15 17.06
N ASP A 269 -8.62 -18.89 16.68
CA ASP A 269 -9.19 -19.99 17.47
C ASP A 269 -8.15 -21.06 17.82
N SER A 270 -7.30 -21.43 16.85
CA SER A 270 -6.25 -22.42 17.07
C SER A 270 -5.23 -21.94 18.10
N THR A 271 -4.74 -20.71 17.93
CA THR A 271 -3.74 -20.10 18.80
C THR A 271 -4.26 -20.01 20.23
N PHE A 272 -5.52 -19.60 20.43
CA PHE A 272 -6.09 -19.48 21.77
C PHE A 272 -6.44 -20.82 22.42
N LYS A 273 -6.84 -21.83 21.64
CA LYS A 273 -7.17 -23.15 22.19
C LYS A 273 -5.91 -23.95 22.52
N GLY A 274 -4.88 -23.87 21.68
CA GLY A 274 -3.72 -24.76 21.73
C GLY A 274 -2.40 -24.10 22.13
N GLY A 275 -2.32 -22.77 22.17
CA GLY A 275 -1.06 -22.04 22.30
C GLY A 275 -0.20 -22.06 21.04
N TYR A 276 -0.64 -22.76 19.99
CA TYR A 276 0.01 -22.88 18.69
C TYR A 276 -1.03 -22.92 17.56
N LEU A 277 -0.57 -22.58 16.36
CA LEU A 277 -1.30 -22.83 15.13
C LEU A 277 -1.37 -24.34 14.86
N ARG A 278 -2.55 -24.84 14.48
CA ARG A 278 -2.77 -26.20 14.00
C ARG A 278 -2.91 -26.14 12.49
N GLU A 279 -1.79 -26.24 11.79
CA GLU A 279 -1.71 -26.07 10.34
C GLU A 279 -2.57 -27.11 9.60
N THR A 280 -2.68 -28.32 10.15
CA THR A 280 -3.50 -29.41 9.57
C THR A 280 -5.00 -29.13 9.59
N GLU A 281 -5.47 -28.29 10.52
CA GLU A 281 -6.88 -27.87 10.60
C GLU A 281 -7.16 -26.63 9.73
N LEU A 282 -6.12 -25.90 9.32
CA LEU A 282 -6.25 -24.58 8.69
C LEU A 282 -6.91 -24.66 7.32
N VAL A 283 -6.40 -25.51 6.43
CA VAL A 283 -6.95 -25.71 5.08
C VAL A 283 -8.42 -26.18 5.11
N PRO A 284 -8.78 -27.30 5.76
CA PRO A 284 -10.15 -27.80 5.74
C PRO A 284 -11.16 -26.86 6.40
N LYS A 285 -10.74 -26.05 7.39
CA LYS A 285 -11.62 -25.04 8.00
C LYS A 285 -11.68 -23.73 7.22
N THR A 286 -10.69 -23.44 6.37
CA THR A 286 -10.66 -22.26 5.50
C THR A 286 -11.51 -22.47 4.25
N ILE A 287 -11.17 -23.46 3.43
CA ILE A 287 -11.83 -23.68 2.12
C ILE A 287 -12.98 -24.69 2.18
N GLY A 288 -13.17 -25.33 3.33
CA GLY A 288 -14.16 -26.38 3.56
C GLY A 288 -13.60 -27.79 3.28
N PRO A 289 -14.15 -28.83 3.93
CA PRO A 289 -13.60 -30.18 3.87
C PRO A 289 -13.65 -30.79 2.46
N VAL A 290 -14.67 -30.43 1.66
CA VAL A 290 -14.82 -30.94 0.29
C VAL A 290 -13.76 -30.35 -0.64
N ASN A 291 -13.51 -29.04 -0.57
CA ASN A 291 -12.49 -28.40 -1.41
C ASN A 291 -11.07 -28.80 -1.00
N ALA A 292 -10.83 -29.03 0.30
CA ALA A 292 -9.54 -29.48 0.81
C ALA A 292 -9.07 -30.83 0.24
N VAL A 293 -9.98 -31.66 -0.28
CA VAL A 293 -9.63 -32.90 -0.98
C VAL A 293 -8.77 -32.62 -2.22
N LYS A 294 -8.98 -31.48 -2.89
CA LYS A 294 -8.21 -31.09 -4.08
C LYS A 294 -6.72 -30.85 -3.79
N ASP A 295 -6.38 -30.54 -2.54
CA ASP A 295 -5.00 -30.25 -2.11
C ASP A 295 -4.24 -31.51 -1.65
N ILE A 296 -4.89 -32.68 -1.61
CA ILE A 296 -4.26 -33.95 -1.20
C ILE A 296 -2.98 -34.27 -2.01
N PRO A 297 -2.95 -34.14 -3.36
CA PRO A 297 -1.74 -34.40 -4.13
C PRO A 297 -0.55 -33.52 -3.70
N PHE A 298 -0.82 -32.23 -3.43
CA PHE A 298 0.18 -31.28 -2.95
C PHE A 298 0.64 -31.62 -1.52
N ALA A 299 -0.30 -31.97 -0.63
CA ALA A 299 0.02 -32.43 0.71
C ALA A 299 0.90 -33.69 0.71
N LEU A 300 0.64 -34.66 -0.18
CA LEU A 300 1.47 -35.85 -0.35
C LEU A 300 2.89 -35.50 -0.84
N GLN A 301 3.02 -34.53 -1.75
CA GLN A 301 4.32 -34.06 -2.21
C GLN A 301 5.12 -33.40 -1.06
N LEU A 302 4.47 -32.57 -0.26
CA LEU A 302 5.08 -31.98 0.94
C LEU A 302 5.45 -33.05 1.96
N ALA A 303 4.62 -34.08 2.15
CA ALA A 303 4.88 -35.16 3.10
C ALA A 303 6.12 -35.97 2.70
N ARG A 304 6.27 -36.28 1.40
CA ARG A 304 7.48 -36.92 0.85
C ARG A 304 8.74 -36.07 1.06
N ALA A 305 8.61 -34.76 1.09
CA ALA A 305 9.69 -33.83 1.38
C ALA A 305 9.90 -33.57 2.89
N GLY A 306 9.15 -34.23 3.78
CA GLY A 306 9.23 -34.01 5.23
C GLY A 306 8.69 -32.66 5.69
N LYS A 307 7.86 -31.98 4.89
CA LYS A 307 7.35 -30.62 5.13
C LYS A 307 5.91 -30.57 5.65
N VAL A 308 5.33 -31.71 6.00
CA VAL A 308 3.96 -31.78 6.55
C VAL A 308 4.02 -31.98 8.07
N PRO A 309 3.36 -31.12 8.87
CA PRO A 309 3.26 -31.31 10.32
C PRO A 309 2.60 -32.65 10.66
N ASN A 310 3.00 -33.27 11.77
CA ASN A 310 2.41 -34.54 12.20
C ASN A 310 0.91 -34.37 12.51
N PRO A 311 0.01 -35.02 11.73
CA PRO A 311 -1.43 -34.85 11.91
C PRO A 311 -1.97 -35.48 13.20
N LEU A 312 -1.22 -36.39 13.84
CA LEU A 312 -1.65 -37.15 15.02
C LEU A 312 -1.21 -36.52 16.35
N SER A 313 -0.30 -35.55 16.34
CA SER A 313 0.19 -34.89 17.55
C SER A 313 0.36 -33.38 17.31
N PRO A 314 -0.72 -32.59 17.42
CA PRO A 314 -0.60 -31.14 17.33
C PRO A 314 0.22 -30.65 18.53
N HIS A 315 1.30 -29.90 18.25
CA HIS A 315 2.10 -29.26 19.28
C HIS A 315 1.20 -28.37 20.14
N LYS A 316 1.26 -28.53 21.47
CA LYS A 316 0.62 -27.62 22.44
C LYS A 316 1.71 -26.85 23.17
N ALA A 317 1.47 -25.57 23.42
CA ALA A 317 2.42 -24.76 24.17
C ALA A 317 2.59 -25.31 25.59
N LYS A 318 3.84 -25.38 26.04
CA LYS A 318 4.11 -25.50 27.47
C LYS A 318 3.48 -24.26 28.13
N ASP A 319 2.71 -24.47 29.21
CA ASP A 319 1.99 -23.41 29.92
C ASP A 319 0.85 -22.71 29.11
N ASN A 320 0.11 -23.46 28.29
CA ASN A 320 -1.07 -22.97 27.54
C ASN A 320 -2.14 -22.25 28.42
N ASP A 321 -2.13 -22.46 29.73
CA ASP A 321 -3.04 -21.75 30.64
C ASP A 321 -2.71 -20.26 30.79
N GLU A 322 -1.43 -19.88 30.62
CA GLU A 322 -0.98 -18.48 30.51
C GLU A 322 -1.63 -17.81 29.30
N VAL A 323 -1.56 -18.45 28.13
CA VAL A 323 -2.15 -17.97 26.87
C VAL A 323 -3.65 -17.74 27.02
N LYS A 324 -4.36 -18.69 27.63
CA LYS A 324 -5.80 -18.55 27.91
C LYS A 324 -6.09 -17.41 28.91
N ARG A 325 -5.22 -17.18 29.89
CA ARG A 325 -5.40 -16.07 30.84
C ARG A 325 -5.24 -14.72 30.14
N LEU A 326 -4.18 -14.56 29.33
CA LEU A 326 -3.96 -13.35 28.54
C LEU A 326 -5.12 -13.08 27.60
N TRP A 327 -5.67 -14.12 26.96
CA TRP A 327 -6.87 -13.98 26.13
C TRP A 327 -8.08 -13.44 26.90
N LYS A 328 -8.37 -13.97 28.09
CA LYS A 328 -9.48 -13.48 28.93
C LYS A 328 -9.30 -12.02 29.33
N LEU A 329 -8.06 -11.57 29.54
CA LEU A 329 -7.76 -10.17 29.83
C LEU A 329 -8.06 -9.29 28.61
N LEU A 330 -7.62 -9.69 27.41
CA LEU A 330 -7.92 -8.98 26.17
C LEU A 330 -9.42 -8.90 25.87
N GLU A 331 -10.17 -10.00 26.05
CA GLU A 331 -11.63 -9.98 25.88
C GLU A 331 -12.32 -9.01 26.86
N LYS A 332 -11.80 -8.91 28.09
CA LYS A 332 -12.34 -7.99 29.10
C LYS A 332 -12.05 -6.53 28.74
N GLU A 333 -10.85 -6.23 28.27
CA GLU A 333 -10.50 -4.90 27.75
C GLU A 333 -11.33 -4.52 26.53
N ALA A 334 -11.50 -5.43 25.57
CA ALA A 334 -12.29 -5.20 24.37
C ALA A 334 -13.76 -4.90 24.71
N LYS A 335 -14.37 -5.65 25.64
CA LYS A 335 -15.74 -5.39 26.12
C LYS A 335 -15.87 -4.10 26.93
N GLY A 336 -14.82 -3.69 27.64
CA GLY A 336 -14.78 -2.40 28.33
C GLY A 336 -14.64 -1.19 27.39
N ALA A 337 -14.16 -1.41 26.16
CA ALA A 337 -13.96 -0.40 25.13
C ALA A 337 -15.10 -0.34 24.09
N GLU A 338 -16.18 -1.12 24.27
CA GLU A 338 -17.32 -1.12 23.34
C GLU A 338 -17.99 0.27 23.30
N ARG A 339 -17.96 0.88 22.10
CA ARG A 339 -18.62 2.15 21.80
C ARG A 339 -20.15 1.98 21.86
N PRO A 340 -20.92 3.01 22.26
CA PRO A 340 -22.34 3.04 21.95
C PRO A 340 -22.52 3.00 20.42
N ARG A 341 -23.18 1.96 19.91
CA ARG A 341 -23.63 1.91 18.50
C ARG A 341 -24.53 3.11 18.23
N ALA A 342 -24.33 3.79 17.11
CA ALA A 342 -25.44 4.51 16.49
C ALA A 342 -26.51 3.45 16.17
N GLN A 343 -27.66 3.56 16.81
CA GLN A 343 -28.78 2.65 16.61
C GLN A 343 -29.30 2.89 15.18
N HIS A 344 -29.03 1.97 14.27
CA HIS A 344 -29.78 1.92 13.02
C HIS A 344 -31.16 1.33 13.33
N PRO A 345 -32.27 2.08 13.16
CA PRO A 345 -33.58 1.48 13.19
C PRO A 345 -33.75 0.79 11.84
N ASP A 346 -33.66 -0.53 11.79
CA ASP A 346 -34.35 -1.38 10.81
C ASP A 346 -33.99 -2.85 11.08
N ALA A 347 -34.55 -3.36 12.17
CA ALA A 347 -34.92 -4.76 12.27
C ALA A 347 -36.45 -4.85 12.12
N VAL A 348 -36.93 -4.57 10.90
CA VAL A 348 -38.32 -4.87 10.55
C VAL A 348 -38.41 -6.38 10.29
N ARG A 349 -38.83 -7.07 11.35
CA ARG A 349 -39.71 -8.25 11.40
C ARG A 349 -39.83 -9.07 10.10
N GLU A 350 -39.21 -10.24 10.09
CA GLU A 350 -39.85 -11.44 9.54
C GLU A 350 -40.74 -12.04 10.64
N GLY A 351 -42.05 -12.12 10.36
CA GLY A 351 -43.08 -12.61 11.28
C GLY A 351 -44.46 -12.17 10.82
#